data_AF-A0A530QT60-F1
#
_entry.id   AF-A0A530QT60-F1
#
_cell.length_a   1.000
_cell.length_b   1.000
_cell.length_c   1.000
_cell.angle_alpha   90.00
_cell.angle_beta   90.00
_cell.angle_gamma   90.00
#
_symmetry.space_group_name_H-M   'P 1'
#
loop_
_entity.id
_entity.type
_entity.pdbx_description
1 polymer ?
#
loop_
_entity_poly.entity_id
_entity_poly.type
_entity_poly.pdbx_seq_one_letter_code
_entity_poly.pdbx_strand_id
1 'polypeptide(L)' 'VYCLGLCACAPSAMLDGEVIGRLNDEKLDEIVAEVRS' A
#
# COMPACT_ATOMS: atom_id res chain seq x y z
N VAL A 1 -8.72 -7.49 -3.23
CA VAL A 1 -7.84 -7.93 -4.36
C VAL A 1 -7.06 -9.15 -3.92
N TYR A 2 -6.91 -10.15 -4.78
CA TYR A 2 -6.14 -11.37 -4.46
C TYR A 2 -4.67 -11.30 -4.96
N CYS A 3 -4.37 -10.50 -5.97
CA CYS A 3 -3.00 -10.24 -6.46
C CYS A 3 -2.91 -8.86 -7.13
N LEU A 4 -1.83 -8.10 -6.87
CA LEU A 4 -1.57 -6.78 -7.47
C LEU A 4 -0.49 -6.80 -8.56
N GLY A 5 0.06 -7.99 -8.90
CA GLY A 5 1.13 -8.11 -9.90
C GLY A 5 2.49 -7.52 -9.48
N LEU A 6 2.61 -6.94 -8.28
CA LEU A 6 3.84 -6.35 -7.73
C LEU A 6 4.68 -7.37 -6.94
N CYS A 7 4.81 -8.60 -7.43
CA CYS A 7 5.51 -9.67 -6.70
C CYS A 7 6.97 -9.29 -6.35
N ALA A 8 7.67 -8.58 -7.25
CA ALA A 8 9.03 -8.10 -7.00
C ALA A 8 9.10 -7.00 -5.94
N CYS A 9 8.01 -6.26 -5.74
CA CYS A 9 7.89 -5.14 -4.82
C CYS A 9 6.97 -5.45 -3.63
N ALA A 10 6.73 -6.73 -3.34
CA ALA A 10 5.99 -7.12 -2.15
C ALA A 10 6.68 -6.55 -0.89
N PRO A 11 5.91 -6.19 0.15
CA PRO A 11 4.44 -6.16 0.24
C PRO A 11 3.82 -4.96 -0.52
N SER A 12 2.59 -5.12 -1.02
CA SER A 12 1.91 -4.08 -1.83
C SER A 12 0.42 -3.94 -1.50
N ALA A 13 -0.12 -2.72 -1.61
CA ALA A 13 -1.54 -2.39 -1.47
C ALA A 13 -2.00 -1.46 -2.60
N MET A 14 -3.32 -1.30 -2.75
CA MET A 14 -3.93 -0.31 -3.64
C MET A 14 -4.83 0.61 -2.82
N LEU A 15 -4.63 1.92 -2.94
CA LEU A 15 -5.45 2.96 -2.32
C LEU A 15 -5.98 3.87 -3.42
N ASP A 16 -7.30 4.03 -3.51
CA ASP A 16 -7.96 4.88 -4.51
C ASP A 16 -7.52 4.66 -5.97
N GLY A 17 -7.16 3.42 -6.30
CA GLY A 17 -6.70 3.03 -7.64
C GLY A 17 -5.20 3.18 -7.87
N GLU A 18 -4.47 3.82 -6.96
CA GLU A 18 -3.01 3.89 -6.97
C GLU A 18 -2.40 2.67 -6.27
N VAL A 19 -1.36 2.08 -6.87
CA VAL A 19 -0.70 0.89 -6.33
C VAL A 19 0.62 1.26 -5.66
N ILE A 20 0.73 0.89 -4.38
CA ILE A 20 1.87 1.18 -3.51
C ILE A 20 2.59 -0.12 -3.20
N GLY A 21 3.90 -0.17 -3.49
CA GLY A 21 4.77 -1.31 -3.20
C GLY A 21 5.79 -1.01 -2.10
N ARG A 22 6.51 -2.06 -1.65
CA ARG A 22 7.51 -1.98 -0.57
C ARG A 22 6.94 -1.36 0.70
N LEU A 23 5.76 -1.81 1.10
CA LEU A 23 5.14 -1.39 2.35
C LEU A 23 5.94 -1.92 3.54
N ASN A 24 6.06 -1.06 4.54
CA ASN A 24 6.54 -1.33 5.89
C ASN A 24 5.58 -0.64 6.87
N ASP A 25 5.80 -0.85 8.17
CA ASP A 25 4.89 -0.33 9.21
C ASP A 25 4.81 1.20 9.19
N GLU A 26 5.94 1.89 8.99
CA GLU A 26 6.00 3.36 8.91
C GLU A 26 5.12 3.92 7.77
N LYS A 27 5.22 3.36 6.56
CA LYS A 27 4.37 3.76 5.42
C LYS A 27 2.90 3.45 5.64
N LEU A 28 2.61 2.35 6.34
CA LEU A 28 1.24 1.99 6.69
C LEU A 28 0.62 3.02 7.62
N ASP A 29 1.36 3.49 8.62
CA ASP A 29 0.90 4.53 9.54
C ASP A 29 0.65 5.86 8.82
N GLU A 30 1.53 6.25 7.88
CA GLU A 30 1.32 7.43 7.02
C GLU A 30 0.04 7.31 6.19
N ILE A 31 -0.16 6.18 5.51
CA ILE A 31 -1.35 5.91 4.70
C ILE A 31 -2.63 6.00 5.56
N VAL A 32 -2.60 5.43 6.77
CA VAL A 32 -3.75 5.46 7.68
C VAL A 32 -4.04 6.87 8.19
N ALA A 33 -3.01 7.69 8.41
CA ALA A 33 -3.17 9.08 8.82
C ALA A 33 -3.88 9.91 7.73
N GLU A 34 -3.46 9.78 6.48
CA GLU A 34 -4.05 10.48 5.34
C GLU A 34 -5.52 10.12 5.10
N VAL A 35 -5.88 8.83 5.25
CA VAL A 35 -7.27 8.38 5.03
C VAL A 35 -8.22 8.81 6.16
N ARG A 36 -7.69 9.14 7.33
CA ARG A 36 -8.48 9.54 8.51
C ARG A 36 -8.78 11.05 8.59
N SER A 37 -8.15 11.87 7.75
CA SER A 37 -8.38 13.33 7.68
C SER A 37 -9.52 13.70 6.73
#